data_AF-S6BDY6-F1
#
_entry.id   AF-S6BDY6-F1
#
_cell.length_a   1.000
_cell.length_b   1.000
_cell.length_c   1.000
_cell.angle_alpha   90.00
_cell.angle_beta   90.00
_cell.angle_gamma   90.00
#
_symmetry.space_group_name_H-M   'P 1'
#
loop_
_entity.id
_entity.type
_entity.pdbx_description
1 polymer ?
#
loop_
_entity_poly.entity_id
_entity_poly.type
_entity_poly.pdbx_seq_one_letter_code
_entity_poly.pdbx_strand_id
1 'polypeptide(L)'
;MLWFVQAVAANNDLFEVLDTVWEFKDIGDATEVDFNIKFKFHSGMYQTITTYMGRTLSGSMVDHFVKECYRRHNLKKIPFQKEHVGI
;
A
#
# COMPACT_ATOMS: atom_id res chain seq x y z
N MET A 1 13.59 1.27 14.43
CA MET A 1 13.46 -0.21 14.54
C MET A 1 12.69 -0.68 13.32
N LEU A 2 13.15 -1.67 12.56
CA LEU A 2 12.47 -2.08 11.31
C LEU A 2 11.35 -3.09 11.62
N TRP A 3 10.11 -2.73 11.29
CA TRP A 3 8.95 -3.61 11.40
C TRP A 3 8.49 -4.01 10.00
N PHE A 4 8.36 -5.32 9.76
CA PHE A 4 7.92 -5.89 8.48
C PHE A 4 6.54 -6.50 8.64
N VAL A 5 5.57 -6.03 7.84
CA VAL A 5 4.21 -6.60 7.80
C VAL A 5 3.94 -7.12 6.39
N GLN A 6 3.71 -8.43 6.27
CA GLN A 6 3.24 -9.07 5.05
C GLN A 6 1.75 -9.38 5.19
N ALA A 7 0.93 -8.89 4.27
CA ALA A 7 -0.46 -9.32 4.13
C ALA A 7 -0.65 -10.06 2.81
N VAL A 8 -1.29 -11.22 2.90
CA VAL A 8 -1.62 -12.12 1.79
C VAL A 8 -3.15 -12.15 1.64
N ALA A 9 -3.66 -12.15 0.41
CA ALA A 9 -5.10 -12.15 0.16
C ALA A 9 -5.81 -13.34 0.81
N ALA A 10 -6.92 -13.08 1.51
CA ALA A 10 -7.78 -14.12 2.08
C ALA A 10 -8.68 -14.81 1.03
N ASN A 11 -8.80 -14.25 -0.18
CA ASN A 11 -9.63 -14.79 -1.25
C ASN A 11 -8.84 -14.86 -2.57
N ASN A 12 -8.72 -16.06 -3.11
CA ASN A 12 -7.84 -16.43 -4.22
C ASN A 12 -8.54 -16.39 -5.60
N ASP A 13 -9.83 -16.05 -5.66
CA ASP A 13 -10.60 -16.14 -6.92
C ASP A 13 -10.20 -15.07 -7.96
N LEU A 14 -9.67 -13.93 -7.50
CA LEU A 14 -9.33 -12.79 -8.35
C LEU A 14 -7.84 -12.72 -8.68
N PHE A 15 -7.01 -13.04 -7.69
CA PHE A 15 -5.56 -12.90 -7.75
C PHE A 15 -4.89 -14.26 -7.72
N GLU A 16 -4.07 -14.52 -8.73
CA GLU A 16 -3.10 -15.63 -8.71
C GLU A 16 -1.97 -15.34 -7.72
N VAL A 17 -1.60 -14.06 -7.59
CA VAL A 17 -0.61 -13.57 -6.63
C VAL A 17 -1.13 -12.26 -6.08
N LEU A 18 -1.11 -12.08 -4.76
CA LEU A 18 -1.27 -10.78 -4.11
C LEU A 18 -0.42 -10.78 -2.85
N ASP A 19 0.73 -10.12 -2.94
CA ASP A 19 1.67 -9.89 -1.86
C ASP A 19 1.79 -8.39 -1.61
N THR A 20 1.68 -8.01 -0.35
CA THR A 20 2.00 -6.66 0.10
C THR A 20 3.13 -6.69 1.11
N VAL A 21 4.02 -5.73 1.00
CA VAL A 21 5.13 -5.51 1.93
C VAL A 21 5.04 -4.08 2.43
N TRP A 22 5.05 -3.94 3.75
CA TRP A 22 5.12 -2.65 4.43
C TRP A 22 6.41 -2.60 5.23
N GLU A 23 7.20 -1.57 4.98
CA GLU A 23 8.37 -1.24 5.78
C GLU A 23 8.18 0.11 6.44
N PHE A 24 8.50 0.17 7.73
CA PHE A 24 8.37 1.37 8.55
C PHE A 24 9.76 1.77 9.06
N LYS A 25 10.13 3.02 8.81
CA LYS A 25 11.40 3.60 9.27
C LYS A 25 11.13 4.85 10.08
N ASP A 26 11.74 4.93 11.27
CA ASP A 26 11.67 6.11 12.12
C ASP A 26 12.61 7.19 11.56
N ILE A 27 12.08 8.37 11.21
CA ILE A 27 12.84 9.54 10.76
C ILE A 27 12.51 10.72 11.69
N GLY A 28 13.27 10.84 12.78
CA GLY A 28 13.03 11.86 13.81
C GLY A 28 11.65 11.69 14.45
N ASP A 29 10.81 12.72 14.34
CA ASP A 29 9.43 12.73 14.84
C ASP A 29 8.40 12.22 13.80
N ALA A 30 8.88 11.73 12.65
CA ALA A 30 8.06 11.18 11.58
C ALA A 30 8.37 9.69 11.34
N THR A 31 7.44 9.00 10.68
CA THR A 31 7.65 7.63 10.20
C THR A 31 7.56 7.64 8.68
N GLU A 32 8.62 7.21 8.01
CA GLU A 32 8.60 6.88 6.60
C GLU A 32 7.97 5.50 6.41
N VAL A 33 7.08 5.41 5.42
CA VAL A 33 6.33 4.18 5.11
C VAL A 33 6.59 3.82 3.66
N ASP A 34 7.34 2.74 3.45
CA ASP A 34 7.56 2.16 2.13
C ASP A 34 6.54 1.05 1.90
N PHE A 35 5.65 1.26 0.94
CA PHE A 35 4.61 0.29 0.57
C PHE A 35 4.91 -0.30 -0.81
N ASN A 36 5.07 -1.62 -0.83
CA ASN A 36 5.25 -2.39 -2.05
C ASN A 36 4.09 -3.38 -2.22
N ILE A 37 3.58 -3.46 -3.45
CA ILE A 37 2.54 -4.42 -3.80
C ILE A 37 2.93 -5.17 -5.07
N LYS A 38 2.86 -6.49 -4.99
CA LYS A 38 3.04 -7.41 -6.11
C LYS A 38 1.73 -8.16 -6.30
N PHE A 39 1.14 -8.02 -7.47
CA PHE A 39 -0.08 -8.75 -7.79
C PHE A 39 -0.05 -9.33 -9.19
N LYS A 40 -0.81 -10.41 -9.38
CA LYS A 40 -1.09 -11.05 -10.66
C LYS A 40 -2.54 -11.52 -10.64
N PHE A 41 -3.32 -11.16 -11.66
CA PHE A 41 -4.70 -11.62 -11.80
C PHE A 41 -4.77 -12.95 -12.55
N HIS A 42 -5.77 -13.77 -12.23
CA HIS A 42 -6.06 -14.98 -13.01
C HIS A 42 -6.54 -14.66 -14.44
N SER A 43 -7.28 -13.56 -14.62
CA SER A 43 -7.75 -13.13 -15.94
C SER A 43 -6.77 -12.15 -16.58
N GLY A 44 -6.36 -12.45 -17.82
CA GLY A 44 -5.54 -11.55 -18.63
C GLY A 44 -6.16 -10.18 -18.86
N MET A 45 -7.50 -10.10 -18.90
CA MET A 45 -8.22 -8.82 -19.02
C MET A 45 -8.00 -7.92 -17.81
N TYR A 46 -8.09 -8.46 -16.59
CA TYR A 46 -7.81 -7.70 -15.37
C TYR A 46 -6.33 -7.32 -15.25
N GLN A 47 -5.43 -8.19 -15.72
CA GLN A 47 -4.01 -7.86 -15.79
C GLN A 47 -3.75 -6.64 -16.70
N THR A 48 -4.37 -6.58 -17.88
CA THR A 48 -4.22 -5.44 -18.80
C THR A 48 -4.76 -4.15 -18.20
N ILE A 49 -5.94 -4.18 -17.56
CA ILE A 49 -6.55 -3.00 -16.93
C ILE A 49 -5.67 -2.49 -15.78
N THR A 50 -5.13 -3.40 -14.98
CA THR A 50 -4.33 -3.02 -13.79
C THR A 50 -2.91 -2.58 -14.11
N THR A 51 -2.33 -2.94 -15.26
CA THR A 51 -1.11 -2.30 -15.75
C THR A 51 -1.30 -0.79 -15.91
N TYR A 52 -2.50 -0.34 -16.32
CA TYR A 52 -2.85 1.08 -16.40
C TYR A 52 -3.24 1.68 -15.04
N MET A 53 -3.75 0.87 -14.10
CA MET A 53 -4.26 1.34 -12.80
C MET A 53 -3.34 1.03 -11.61
N GLY A 54 -2.14 0.48 -11.83
CA GLY A 54 -1.24 0.03 -10.76
C GLY A 54 -0.90 1.15 -9.77
N ARG A 55 -0.66 2.37 -10.27
CA ARG A 55 -0.47 3.57 -9.42
C ARG A 55 -1.71 3.93 -8.60
N THR A 56 -2.90 3.71 -9.14
CA THR A 56 -4.16 3.99 -8.44
C THR A 56 -4.41 2.99 -7.32
N LEU A 57 -4.05 1.72 -7.53
CA LEU A 57 -4.23 0.66 -6.53
C LEU A 57 -3.33 0.90 -5.31
N SER A 58 -2.04 1.11 -5.52
CA SER A 58 -1.10 1.37 -4.41
C SER A 58 -1.40 2.68 -3.70
N GLY A 59 -1.72 3.74 -4.45
CA GLY A 59 -2.15 5.02 -3.89
C GLY A 59 -3.39 4.88 -3.01
N SER A 60 -4.41 4.15 -3.46
CA SER A 60 -5.64 3.93 -2.69
C SER A 60 -5.37 3.17 -1.39
N MET A 61 -4.54 2.13 -1.40
CA MET A 61 -4.21 1.40 -0.17
C MET A 61 -3.48 2.29 0.85
N VAL A 62 -2.50 3.08 0.41
CA VAL A 62 -1.78 4.03 1.28
C VAL A 62 -2.74 5.08 1.84
N ASP A 63 -3.62 5.65 1.01
CA ASP A 63 -4.60 6.65 1.45
C ASP A 63 -5.55 6.08 2.52
N HIS A 64 -6.02 4.84 2.33
CA HIS A 64 -6.87 4.15 3.29
C HIS A 64 -6.13 3.82 4.59
N PHE A 65 -4.88 3.38 4.50
CA PHE A 65 -4.02 3.14 5.65
C PHE A 65 -3.85 4.42 6.48
N VAL A 66 -3.47 5.53 5.83
CA VAL A 66 -3.29 6.83 6.48
C VAL A 66 -4.60 7.31 7.13
N LYS A 67 -5.74 7.19 6.45
CA LYS A 67 -7.06 7.51 7.02
C LYS A 67 -7.37 6.68 8.27
N GLU A 68 -7.04 5.39 8.25
CA GLU A 68 -7.28 4.50 9.38
C GLU A 68 -6.36 4.83 10.58
N CYS A 69 -5.10 5.20 10.34
CA CYS A 69 -4.21 5.72 11.37
C CYS A 69 -4.80 6.98 12.03
N TYR A 70 -5.25 7.96 11.24
CA TYR A 70 -5.91 9.16 11.77
C TYR A 70 -7.15 8.81 12.60
N ARG A 71 -7.98 7.88 12.11
CA ARG A 71 -9.21 7.44 12.79
C ARG A 71 -8.92 6.78 14.14
N ARG A 72 -7.93 5.88 14.23
CA ARG A 72 -7.62 5.13 15.46
C ARG A 72 -6.93 5.97 16.51
N HIS A 73 -6.07 6.90 16.10
CA HIS A 73 -5.26 7.70 17.02
C HIS A 73 -5.84 9.08 17.31
N ASN A 74 -7.03 9.38 16.79
CA ASN A 74 -7.73 10.66 16.93
C ASN A 74 -6.84 11.88 16.60
N LEU A 75 -5.89 11.67 15.70
CA LEU A 75 -4.93 12.69 15.28
C LEU A 75 -5.64 13.65 14.32
N LYS A 76 -5.51 14.96 14.55
CA LYS A 76 -5.91 15.97 13.55
C LYS A 76 -5.14 15.66 12.26
N LYS A 77 -5.80 15.62 11.10
CA LYS A 77 -5.16 15.40 9.78
C LYS A 77 -3.89 16.25 9.66
N ILE A 78 -2.73 15.60 9.76
CA ILE A 78 -1.45 16.21 9.41
C ILE A 78 -1.30 16.02 7.89
N PRO A 79 -0.77 16.98 7.13
CA PRO A 79 -0.57 16.79 5.70
C PRO A 79 0.34 15.59 5.45
N PHE A 80 -0.19 14.53 4.84
CA PHE A 80 0.63 13.45 4.30
C PHE A 80 1.39 13.99 3.09
N GLN A 81 2.72 14.02 3.17
CA GLN A 81 3.55 14.39 2.03
C GLN A 81 3.93 13.12 1.27
N LYS A 82 3.42 13.00 0.05
CA LYS A 82 3.72 11.88 -0.83
C LYS A 82 4.99 12.21 -1.60
N GLU A 83 6.14 11.71 -1.15
CA GLU A 83 7.36 11.75 -1.96
C GLU A 83 7.40 10.55 -2.93
N HIS A 84 7.81 10.82 -4.16
CA HIS A 84 7.93 9.83 -5.23
C HIS A 84 9.34 9.22 -5.19
N VAL A 85 9.45 7.90 -5.01
CA VAL A 85 10.65 7.15 -5.41
C VAL A 85 10.31 6.37 -6.67
N GLY A 86 11.21 6.48 -7.66
CA GLY A 86 10.99 6.16 -9.07
C GLY A 86 10.59 4.74 -9.42
N ILE A 87 10.13 4.62 -10.67
CA ILE A 87 9.81 3.38 -11.40
C ILE A 87 11.06 2.53 -11.60
#